data_AF-A0A1D9P629-F1
#
_entry.id   AF-A0A1D9P629-F1
#
_cell.length_a   1.000
_cell.length_b   1.000
_cell.length_c   1.000
_cell.angle_alpha   90.00
_cell.angle_beta   90.00
_cell.angle_gamma   90.00
#
_symmetry.space_group_name_H-M   'P 1'
#
loop_
_entity.id
_entity.type
_entity.pdbx_description
1 polymer ?
#
loop_
_entity_poly.entity_id
_entity_poly.type
_entity_poly.pdbx_seq_one_letter_code
_entity_poly.pdbx_strand_id
1 'polypeptide(L)'
;MKIPQIYFFILVSLLSYSGYSQNPKVFITERVGESYAYVNVTKTYERVAEKGYKSIDLFQKLGNAFYTDLNMGKAAKWYGELFAMTMDLDAIYYDQYAKSLYAIGENEKANYIMEQLKQKINSIKNK
;
A
#
# COMPACT_ATOMS: atom_id res chain seq x y z
N MET A 1 -12.34 11.47 53.26
CA MET A 1 -12.36 11.25 51.79
C MET A 1 -10.96 11.51 51.26
N LYS A 2 -10.17 10.45 51.00
CA LYS A 2 -8.86 10.56 50.33
C LYS A 2 -9.05 10.04 48.91
N ILE A 3 -9.15 10.96 47.97
CA ILE A 3 -9.30 10.66 46.54
C ILE A 3 -8.01 9.95 46.12
N PRO A 4 -8.05 8.73 45.55
CA PRO A 4 -6.84 7.96 45.37
C PRO A 4 -6.05 8.57 44.20
N GLN A 5 -4.78 8.87 44.46
CA GLN A 5 -3.77 9.39 43.53
C GLN A 5 -3.55 8.50 42.29
N ILE A 6 -4.21 7.34 42.25
CA ILE A 6 -4.19 6.33 41.17
C ILE A 6 -4.82 6.86 39.87
N TYR A 7 -5.88 7.69 39.94
CA TYR A 7 -6.50 8.22 38.72
C TYR A 7 -5.60 9.23 37.98
N PHE A 8 -4.69 9.91 38.69
CA PHE A 8 -3.75 10.83 38.08
C PHE A 8 -2.69 10.09 37.23
N PHE A 9 -2.30 8.88 37.63
CA PHE A 9 -1.36 8.05 36.87
C PHE A 9 -1.96 7.48 35.57
N ILE A 10 -3.28 7.23 35.54
CA ILE A 10 -3.99 6.74 34.34
C ILE A 10 -4.14 7.85 33.29
N LEU A 11 -4.20 9.13 33.71
CA LEU A 11 -4.35 10.26 32.79
C LEU A 11 -3.05 10.61 32.06
N VAL A 12 -1.88 10.35 32.68
CA VAL A 12 -0.56 10.71 32.11
C VAL A 12 -0.08 9.70 31.06
N SER A 13 -0.55 8.45 31.09
CA SER A 13 -0.13 7.42 30.13
C SER A 13 -0.70 7.60 28.71
N LEU A 14 -1.66 8.52 28.52
CA LEU A 14 -2.26 8.81 27.21
C LEU A 14 -1.41 9.76 26.33
N LEU A 15 -0.34 10.36 26.86
CA LEU A 15 0.53 11.29 26.12
C LEU A 15 1.71 10.61 25.40
N SER A 16 1.87 9.29 25.56
CA SER A 16 2.99 8.53 25.00
C SER A 16 2.59 7.72 23.75
N TYR A 17 1.91 8.35 22.80
CA TYR A 17 1.86 7.84 21.42
C TYR A 17 2.96 8.54 20.62
N SER A 18 4.18 8.06 20.75
CA SER A 18 5.22 8.32 19.76
C SER A 18 4.81 7.62 18.46
N GLY A 19 4.41 8.40 17.46
CA GLY A 19 4.15 7.89 16.12
C GLY A 19 5.41 7.25 15.54
N TYR A 20 5.40 5.94 15.37
CA TYR A 20 6.40 5.24 14.58
C TYR A 20 6.17 5.56 13.10
N SER A 21 6.77 6.62 12.59
CA SER A 21 6.97 6.74 11.14
C SER A 21 7.98 5.66 10.73
N GLN A 22 7.49 4.57 10.13
CA GLN A 22 8.37 3.55 9.56
C GLN A 22 9.08 4.17 8.35
N ASN A 23 10.34 4.54 8.52
CA ASN A 23 11.19 4.95 7.42
C ASN A 23 11.19 3.86 6.35
N PRO A 24 10.97 4.17 5.06
CA PRO A 24 10.96 3.17 4.01
C PRO A 24 12.28 2.39 4.06
N LYS A 25 12.22 1.05 3.93
CA LYS A 25 13.40 0.17 3.94
C LYS A 25 14.38 0.63 2.85
N VAL A 26 15.40 1.38 3.23
CA VAL A 26 16.50 1.71 2.36
C VAL A 26 17.52 0.58 2.42
N PHE A 27 17.78 -0.03 1.28
CA PHE A 27 18.87 -0.98 1.15
C PHE A 27 20.11 -0.20 0.73
N ILE A 28 21.14 -0.24 1.56
CA ILE A 28 22.45 0.32 1.24
C ILE A 28 23.09 -0.66 0.26
N THR A 29 23.29 -0.24 -0.99
CA THR A 29 24.13 -0.98 -1.94
C THR A 29 25.58 -0.49 -1.82
N GLU A 30 26.49 -1.34 -2.28
CA GLU A 30 27.95 -1.25 -2.18
C GLU A 30 28.53 0.16 -2.41
N ARG A 31 29.61 0.50 -1.67
CA ARG A 31 30.24 1.84 -1.68
C ARG A 31 30.60 2.27 -3.10
N VAL A 32 30.08 3.42 -3.54
CA VAL A 32 30.60 4.15 -4.71
C VAL A 32 31.34 5.38 -4.18
N GLY A 33 32.64 5.24 -3.88
CA GLY A 33 33.48 6.30 -3.35
C GLY A 33 33.24 6.65 -1.87
N GLU A 34 33.27 7.93 -1.51
CA GLU A 34 33.05 8.45 -0.14
C GLU A 34 31.56 8.57 0.26
N SER A 35 30.63 8.17 -0.62
CA SER A 35 29.19 8.33 -0.41
C SER A 35 28.45 7.00 -0.45
N TYR A 36 27.46 6.82 0.43
CA TYR A 36 26.53 5.70 0.38
C TYR A 36 25.51 5.94 -0.73
N ALA A 37 25.42 5.03 -1.70
CA ALA A 37 24.34 5.04 -2.68
C ALA A 37 23.06 4.48 -2.02
N TYR A 38 22.15 5.37 -1.63
CA TYR A 38 20.85 4.98 -1.09
C TYR A 38 19.95 4.52 -2.25
N VAL A 39 19.71 3.21 -2.35
CA VAL A 39 18.81 2.67 -3.37
C VAL A 39 17.39 2.60 -2.81
N ASN A 40 16.52 3.46 -3.34
CA ASN A 40 15.08 3.32 -3.14
C ASN A 40 14.56 2.22 -4.08
N VAL A 41 14.16 1.09 -3.49
CA VAL A 41 13.71 -0.09 -4.22
C VAL A 41 12.46 0.20 -5.04
N THR A 42 11.48 0.93 -4.50
CA THR A 42 10.27 1.33 -5.22
C THR A 42 10.60 2.14 -6.47
N LYS A 43 11.51 3.13 -6.37
CA LYS A 43 11.97 3.90 -7.53
C LYS A 43 12.70 3.05 -8.57
N THR A 44 13.44 2.03 -8.12
CA THR A 44 14.12 1.10 -9.02
C THR A 44 13.12 0.25 -9.78
N TYR A 45 12.10 -0.27 -9.09
CA TYR A 45 10.99 -0.99 -9.69
C TYR A 45 10.17 -0.13 -10.65
N GLU A 46 9.90 1.14 -10.33
CA GLU A 46 9.22 2.06 -11.25
C GLU A 46 10.02 2.21 -12.55
N ARG A 47 11.34 2.42 -12.45
CA ARG A 47 12.20 2.55 -13.64
C ARG A 47 12.22 1.27 -14.48
N VAL A 48 12.20 0.11 -13.84
CA VAL A 48 12.12 -1.19 -14.54
C VAL A 48 10.78 -1.32 -15.26
N ALA A 49 9.67 -0.98 -14.61
CA ALA A 49 8.34 -0.99 -15.21
C ALA A 49 8.22 0.00 -16.38
N GLU A 50 8.77 1.21 -16.24
CA GLU A 50 8.79 2.26 -17.27
C GLU A 50 9.63 1.88 -18.49
N LYS A 51 10.61 0.99 -18.33
CA LYS A 51 11.35 0.37 -19.45
C LYS A 51 10.56 -0.73 -20.17
N GLY A 52 9.32 -0.99 -19.77
CA GLY A 52 8.42 -1.94 -20.40
C GLY A 52 8.46 -3.35 -19.81
N TYR A 53 9.25 -3.59 -18.75
CA TYR A 53 9.19 -4.88 -18.06
C TYR A 53 7.88 -4.98 -17.27
N LYS A 54 7.14 -6.06 -17.49
CA LYS A 54 5.84 -6.30 -16.85
C LYS A 54 5.83 -7.66 -16.17
N SER A 55 5.44 -7.68 -14.90
CA SER A 55 5.15 -8.92 -14.18
C SER A 55 4.12 -8.67 -13.09
N ILE A 56 3.38 -9.72 -12.72
CA ILE A 56 2.41 -9.68 -11.62
C ILE A 56 3.10 -9.23 -10.33
N ASP A 57 4.22 -9.86 -9.97
CA ASP A 57 5.00 -9.53 -8.76
C ASP A 57 5.49 -8.06 -8.76
N LEU A 58 5.95 -7.55 -9.89
CA LEU A 58 6.40 -6.15 -9.99
C LEU A 58 5.26 -5.17 -9.73
N PHE A 59 4.11 -5.37 -10.37
CA PHE A 59 2.98 -4.48 -10.21
C PHE A 59 2.30 -4.61 -8.85
N GLN A 60 2.30 -5.80 -8.23
CA GLN A 60 1.91 -5.97 -6.82
C GLN A 60 2.81 -5.17 -5.89
N LYS A 61 4.13 -5.27 -6.04
CA LYS A 61 5.10 -4.52 -5.23
C LYS A 61 4.95 -3.01 -5.40
N LEU A 62 4.79 -2.54 -6.63
CA LEU A 62 4.60 -1.12 -6.93
C LEU A 62 3.28 -0.59 -6.39
N GLY A 63 2.16 -1.26 -6.67
CA GLY A 63 0.85 -0.89 -6.15
C GLY A 63 0.84 -0.81 -4.62
N ASN A 64 1.32 -1.85 -3.96
CA ASN A 64 1.37 -1.93 -2.49
C ASN A 64 2.26 -0.85 -1.86
N ALA A 65 3.42 -0.59 -2.46
CA ALA A 65 4.32 0.45 -1.97
C ALA A 65 3.65 1.84 -2.03
N PHE A 66 3.06 2.20 -3.18
CA PHE A 66 2.41 3.50 -3.31
C PHE A 66 1.11 3.61 -2.53
N TYR A 67 0.37 2.52 -2.37
CA TYR A 67 -0.80 2.48 -1.49
C TYR A 67 -0.41 2.77 -0.04
N THR A 68 0.66 2.13 0.44
CA THR A 68 1.19 2.32 1.80
C THR A 68 1.72 3.74 2.01
N ASP A 69 2.35 4.31 0.99
CA ASP A 69 2.83 5.70 0.98
C ASP A 69 1.71 6.74 0.77
N LEU A 70 0.43 6.30 0.70
CA LEU A 70 -0.75 7.12 0.39
C LEU A 70 -0.68 7.88 -0.95
N ASN A 71 0.22 7.48 -1.84
CA ASN A 71 0.28 7.99 -3.20
C ASN A 71 -0.76 7.28 -4.08
N MET A 72 -2.02 7.66 -3.88
CA MET A 72 -3.16 6.97 -4.49
C MET A 72 -3.16 7.02 -6.01
N GLY A 73 -2.62 8.08 -6.63
CA GLY A 73 -2.49 8.18 -8.08
C GLY A 73 -1.52 7.14 -8.65
N LYS A 74 -0.34 6.96 -8.04
CA LYS A 74 0.60 5.92 -8.46
C LYS A 74 0.09 4.52 -8.11
N ALA A 75 -0.55 4.34 -6.95
CA ALA A 75 -1.17 3.08 -6.58
C ALA A 75 -2.22 2.66 -7.63
N ALA A 76 -3.15 3.56 -7.98
CA ALA A 76 -4.16 3.31 -9.00
C ALA A 76 -3.55 2.98 -10.37
N LYS A 77 -2.47 3.67 -10.77
CA LYS A 77 -1.73 3.35 -12.00
C LYS A 77 -1.21 1.92 -12.00
N TRP A 78 -0.45 1.53 -10.97
CA TRP A 78 0.23 0.23 -10.96
C TRP A 78 -0.72 -0.93 -10.67
N TYR A 79 -1.75 -0.75 -9.83
CA TYR A 79 -2.83 -1.72 -9.74
C TYR A 79 -3.61 -1.82 -11.06
N GLY A 80 -3.79 -0.74 -11.81
CA GLY A 80 -4.38 -0.80 -13.14
C GLY A 80 -3.61 -1.72 -14.10
N GLU A 81 -2.28 -1.60 -14.15
CA GLU A 81 -1.44 -2.51 -14.92
C GLU A 81 -1.53 -3.96 -14.40
N LEU A 82 -1.57 -4.16 -13.07
CA LEU A 82 -1.75 -5.48 -12.46
C LEU A 82 -3.07 -6.15 -12.90
N PHE A 83 -4.18 -5.41 -12.81
CA PHE A 83 -5.52 -5.90 -13.17
C PHE A 83 -5.69 -6.10 -14.68
N ALA A 84 -4.89 -5.41 -15.51
CA ALA A 84 -4.82 -5.68 -16.94
C ALA A 84 -4.11 -7.00 -17.26
N MET A 85 -3.26 -7.51 -16.36
CA MET A 85 -2.56 -8.79 -16.54
C MET A 85 -3.37 -9.99 -16.03
N THR A 86 -4.05 -9.83 -14.89
CA THR A 86 -4.81 -10.92 -14.27
C THR A 86 -5.86 -10.38 -13.30
N MET A 87 -6.95 -11.13 -13.15
CA MET A 87 -7.94 -10.95 -12.09
C MET A 87 -7.88 -12.09 -11.06
N ASP A 88 -6.99 -13.07 -11.23
CA ASP A 88 -6.76 -14.10 -10.22
C ASP A 88 -5.86 -13.56 -9.09
N LEU A 89 -6.41 -12.65 -8.30
CA LEU A 89 -5.74 -11.95 -7.22
C LEU A 89 -6.54 -12.09 -5.91
N ASP A 90 -5.85 -11.95 -4.78
CA ASP A 90 -6.48 -11.89 -3.47
C ASP A 90 -7.43 -10.70 -3.35
N ALA A 91 -8.44 -10.85 -2.50
CA ALA A 91 -9.46 -9.82 -2.22
C ALA A 91 -8.86 -8.45 -1.85
N ILE A 92 -7.71 -8.46 -1.18
CA ILE A 92 -7.01 -7.23 -0.77
C ILE A 92 -6.60 -6.35 -1.95
N TYR A 93 -6.23 -6.93 -3.09
CA TYR A 93 -5.83 -6.16 -4.27
C TYR A 93 -7.02 -5.44 -4.92
N TYR A 94 -8.21 -6.05 -4.89
CA TYR A 94 -9.44 -5.41 -5.36
C TYR A 94 -9.81 -4.23 -4.46
N ASP A 95 -9.78 -4.45 -3.14
CA ASP A 95 -10.11 -3.42 -2.15
C ASP A 95 -9.13 -2.23 -2.24
N GLN A 96 -7.83 -2.50 -2.25
CA GLN A 96 -6.81 -1.45 -2.37
C GLN A 96 -6.90 -0.71 -3.70
N TYR A 97 -7.13 -1.42 -4.81
CA TYR A 97 -7.28 -0.78 -6.11
C TYR A 97 -8.51 0.13 -6.16
N ALA A 98 -9.67 -0.36 -5.70
CA ALA A 98 -10.88 0.44 -5.64
C ALA A 98 -10.71 1.68 -4.76
N LYS A 99 -10.09 1.53 -3.58
CA LYS A 99 -9.78 2.67 -2.69
C LYS A 99 -8.87 3.70 -3.35
N SER A 100 -7.83 3.26 -4.06
CA SER A 100 -6.97 4.18 -4.81
C SER A 100 -7.72 4.89 -5.92
N LEU A 101 -8.63 4.21 -6.63
CA LEU A 101 -9.48 4.81 -7.67
C LEU A 101 -10.46 5.83 -7.10
N TYR A 102 -11.15 5.53 -6.00
CA TYR A 102 -12.01 6.48 -5.31
C TYR A 102 -11.24 7.74 -4.89
N ALA A 103 -10.03 7.58 -4.35
CA ALA A 103 -9.21 8.70 -3.90
C ALA A 103 -8.77 9.64 -5.04
N ILE A 104 -8.75 9.16 -6.29
CA ILE A 104 -8.46 9.99 -7.48
C ILE A 104 -9.71 10.38 -8.27
N GLY A 105 -10.91 10.06 -7.76
CA GLY A 105 -12.18 10.42 -8.38
C GLY A 105 -12.67 9.48 -9.49
N GLU A 106 -11.99 8.36 -9.74
CA GLU A 106 -12.34 7.35 -10.75
C GLU A 106 -13.44 6.40 -10.21
N ASN A 107 -14.55 6.99 -9.77
CA ASN A 107 -15.58 6.31 -8.98
C ASN A 107 -16.28 5.17 -9.73
N GLU A 108 -16.54 5.34 -11.03
CA GLU A 108 -17.18 4.29 -11.85
C GLU A 108 -16.30 3.04 -11.92
N LYS A 109 -15.00 3.24 -12.19
CA LYS A 109 -14.03 2.14 -12.23
C LYS A 109 -13.86 1.50 -10.85
N ALA A 110 -13.84 2.31 -9.78
CA ALA A 110 -13.77 1.79 -8.42
C ALA A 110 -14.97 0.90 -8.07
N ASN A 111 -16.19 1.36 -8.40
CA ASN A 111 -17.41 0.60 -8.21
C ASN A 111 -17.38 -0.74 -8.95
N TYR A 112 -16.95 -0.71 -10.22
CA TYR A 112 -16.78 -1.93 -11.01
C TYR A 112 -15.84 -2.93 -10.32
N ILE A 113 -14.66 -2.50 -9.86
CA ILE A 113 -13.71 -3.37 -9.14
C ILE A 113 -14.33 -3.94 -7.86
N MET A 114 -15.11 -3.15 -7.12
CA MET A 114 -15.82 -3.63 -5.93
C MET A 114 -16.93 -4.64 -6.24
N GLU A 115 -17.60 -4.54 -7.38
CA GLU A 115 -18.56 -5.55 -7.83
C GLU A 115 -17.87 -6.87 -8.15
N GLN A 116 -16.72 -6.84 -8.83
CA GLN A 116 -15.90 -8.03 -9.09
C GLN A 116 -15.46 -8.69 -7.78
N LEU A 117 -15.09 -7.90 -6.78
CA LEU A 117 -14.76 -8.42 -5.44
C LEU A 117 -15.95 -9.13 -4.78
N LYS A 118 -17.16 -8.53 -4.83
CA LYS A 118 -18.38 -9.14 -4.29
C LYS A 118 -18.66 -10.49 -4.96
N GLN A 119 -18.55 -10.56 -6.28
CA GLN A 119 -18.73 -11.80 -7.03
C GLN A 119 -17.72 -12.86 -6.61
N LYS A 120 -16.43 -12.49 -6.48
CA LYS A 120 -15.37 -13.39 -6.01
C LYS A 120 -15.68 -13.94 -4.62
N ILE A 121 -16.04 -13.10 -3.66
CA ILE A 121 -16.37 -13.53 -2.28
C ILE A 121 -17.57 -14.48 -2.27
N ASN A 122 -18.62 -14.19 -3.03
CA ASN A 122 -19.79 -15.06 -3.12
C ASN A 122 -19.45 -16.42 -3.72
N SER A 123 -18.59 -16.46 -4.74
CA SER A 123 -18.13 -17.72 -5.34
C SER A 123 -17.35 -18.60 -4.35
N ILE A 124 -16.56 -18.00 -3.45
CA ILE A 124 -15.80 -18.71 -2.41
C ILE A 124 -16.73 -19.27 -1.34
N LYS A 125 -17.78 -18.53 -0.96
CA LYS A 125 -18.75 -18.96 0.07
C LYS A 125 -19.64 -20.11 -0.37
N ASN A 126 -19.89 -20.24 -1.67
CA ASN A 126 -20.78 -21.25 -2.25
C ASN A 126 -20.04 -22.54 -2.66
N LYS A 127 -18.76 -22.66 -2.30
CA LYS A 127 -17.90 -23.81 -2.57
C LYS A 127 -17.53 -24.51 -1.26
#